data_AF-A0A2B4SFZ0-F1
#
_entry.id   AF-A0A2B4SFZ0-F1
#
_cell.length_a   1.000
_cell.length_b   1.000
_cell.length_c   1.000
_cell.angle_alpha   90.00
_cell.angle_beta   90.00
_cell.angle_gamma   90.00
#
_symmetry.space_group_name_H-M   'P 1'
#
loop_
_entity.id
_entity.type
_entity.pdbx_description
1 polymer ?
#
loop_
_entity_poly.entity_id
_entity_poly.type
_entity_poly.pdbx_seq_one_letter_code
_entity_poly.pdbx_strand_id
1 'polypeptide(L)'
;MFTSHDLLDCTWECVRNTLCLSINVAASKGADGNLWCELLSSDKYRDAENYKHKRSNHHYFITSPCTSFPCQNGGTCIPDYNCYDCLCRESFIGTHCERVYCKFDFENGIDDWEKTGTVFDNQPTYGDNPTARSRGQPSNHQGDWWIGGAEHRPNKSSVPGLTQPGNGDRPQGTLTSPAFEIIGPIISFLIGGGCDVNVVRAELIVGGQAVKNETGDCSETMTRKEWNVKEFIGNNAQLRLVDLSSDGWAHINFDDLRGNISCTV
;
A
#
# COMPACT_ATOMS: atom_id res chain seq x y z
N MET A 1 -44.74 7.69 8.70
CA MET A 1 -45.49 8.57 7.78
C MET A 1 -46.42 9.45 8.61
N PHE A 2 -46.48 10.74 8.35
CA PHE A 2 -47.27 11.75 9.07
C PHE A 2 -47.73 12.85 8.11
N THR A 3 -48.58 13.78 8.55
CA THR A 3 -49.00 14.95 7.76
C THR A 3 -48.44 16.24 8.33
N SER A 4 -48.19 17.22 7.46
CA SER A 4 -47.63 18.52 7.82
C SER A 4 -48.10 19.65 6.91
N HIS A 5 -48.02 20.88 7.38
CA HIS A 5 -48.50 22.06 6.65
C HIS A 5 -47.60 22.42 5.46
N ASP A 6 -46.29 22.22 5.60
CA ASP A 6 -45.30 22.52 4.58
C ASP A 6 -44.07 21.58 4.64
N LEU A 7 -43.16 21.79 3.68
CA LEU A 7 -41.92 21.03 3.53
C LEU A 7 -40.94 21.25 4.69
N LEU A 8 -40.91 22.45 5.27
CA LEU A 8 -39.94 22.80 6.29
C LEU A 8 -40.22 22.01 7.57
N ASP A 9 -41.49 21.93 7.97
CA ASP A 9 -41.92 21.12 9.10
C ASP A 9 -41.58 19.63 8.90
N CYS A 10 -41.77 19.11 7.68
CA CYS A 10 -41.39 17.72 7.38
C CYS A 10 -39.89 17.48 7.48
N THR A 11 -39.08 18.46 7.09
CA THR A 11 -37.63 18.38 7.15
C THR A 11 -37.15 18.46 8.60
N TRP A 12 -37.77 19.29 9.44
CA TRP A 12 -37.42 19.40 10.85
C TRP A 12 -37.67 18.11 11.64
N GLU A 13 -38.74 17.38 11.33
CA GLU A 13 -38.98 16.07 11.93
C GLU A 13 -37.90 15.04 11.57
N CYS A 14 -37.33 15.13 10.36
CA CYS A 14 -36.18 14.30 9.97
C CYS A 14 -34.92 14.70 10.75
N VAL A 15 -34.61 16.00 10.83
CA VAL A 15 -33.40 16.49 11.52
C VAL A 15 -33.42 16.15 13.02
N ARG A 16 -34.60 16.10 13.65
CA ARG A 16 -34.76 15.71 15.06
C ARG A 16 -34.67 14.21 15.30
N ASN A 17 -34.75 13.40 14.24
CA ASN A 17 -34.69 11.96 14.32
C ASN A 17 -33.32 11.47 13.85
N THR A 18 -32.51 10.95 14.78
CA THR A 18 -31.15 10.47 14.50
C THR A 18 -31.07 9.31 13.51
N LEU A 19 -32.19 8.63 13.23
CA LEU A 19 -32.27 7.56 12.24
C LEU A 19 -32.77 8.04 10.88
N CYS A 20 -33.16 9.30 10.72
CA CYS A 20 -33.66 9.83 9.45
C CYS A 20 -32.53 10.39 8.59
N LEU A 21 -32.38 9.85 7.38
CA LEU A 21 -31.40 10.28 6.39
C LEU A 21 -32.03 10.99 5.19
N SER A 22 -33.29 10.68 4.90
CA SER A 22 -34.06 11.34 3.84
C SER A 22 -35.56 11.33 4.15
N ILE A 23 -36.32 12.09 3.37
CA ILE A 23 -37.77 12.17 3.44
C ILE A 23 -38.39 12.03 2.06
N ASN A 24 -39.49 11.29 1.98
CA ASN A 24 -40.45 11.46 0.88
C ASN A 24 -41.52 12.47 1.32
N VAL A 25 -41.85 13.42 0.46
CA VAL A 25 -42.89 14.42 0.68
C VAL A 25 -43.88 14.39 -0.47
N ALA A 26 -45.17 14.44 -0.19
CA ALA A 26 -46.21 14.46 -1.21
C ALA A 26 -45.94 15.52 -2.29
N ALA A 27 -46.19 15.17 -3.57
CA ALA A 27 -46.08 16.13 -4.67
C ALA A 27 -47.14 17.25 -4.62
N SER A 28 -48.26 17.00 -3.93
CA SER A 28 -49.34 17.97 -3.73
C SER A 28 -50.03 17.74 -2.38
N LYS A 29 -50.70 18.79 -1.88
CA LYS A 29 -51.48 18.72 -0.65
C LYS A 29 -52.72 17.84 -0.83
N GLY A 30 -53.10 17.14 0.24
CA GLY A 30 -54.33 16.37 0.33
C GLY A 30 -55.57 17.25 0.51
N ALA A 31 -56.73 16.61 0.62
CA ALA A 31 -58.01 17.29 0.85
C ALA A 31 -58.07 18.06 2.19
N ASP A 32 -57.23 17.68 3.14
CA ASP A 32 -57.05 18.33 4.45
C ASP A 32 -56.14 19.57 4.39
N GLY A 33 -55.58 19.89 3.22
CA GLY A 33 -54.66 21.01 3.04
C GLY A 33 -53.22 20.73 3.50
N ASN A 34 -52.88 19.49 3.85
CA ASN A 34 -51.55 19.10 4.33
C ASN A 34 -50.80 18.22 3.32
N LEU A 35 -49.48 18.21 3.44
CA LEU A 35 -48.59 17.26 2.77
C LEU A 35 -48.43 16.03 3.66
N TRP A 36 -48.36 14.84 3.07
CA TRP A 36 -47.84 13.68 3.80
C TRP A 36 -46.31 13.62 3.67
N CYS A 37 -45.67 13.16 4.73
CA CYS A 37 -44.23 13.03 4.84
C CYS A 37 -43.84 11.68 5.44
N GLU A 38 -42.79 11.08 4.90
CA GLU A 38 -42.26 9.78 5.29
C GLU A 38 -40.78 9.93 5.59
N LEU A 39 -40.41 9.69 6.85
CA LEU A 39 -39.01 9.64 7.28
C LEU A 39 -38.39 8.31 6.84
N LEU A 40 -37.19 8.35 6.27
CA LEU A 40 -36.49 7.20 5.74
C LEU A 40 -35.12 7.07 6.39
N SER A 41 -34.74 5.84 6.75
CA SER A 41 -33.42 5.52 7.32
C SER A 41 -32.34 5.22 6.28
N SER A 42 -32.60 5.55 5.01
CA SER A 42 -31.68 5.45 3.88
C SER A 42 -31.98 6.59 2.91
N ASP A 43 -31.22 6.69 1.83
CA ASP A 43 -31.40 7.68 0.76
C ASP A 43 -31.04 7.08 -0.60
N LYS A 44 -31.28 7.83 -1.68
CA LYS A 44 -31.03 7.37 -3.06
C LYS A 44 -29.56 7.04 -3.39
N TYR A 45 -28.59 7.44 -2.55
CA TYR A 45 -27.16 7.13 -2.71
C TYR A 45 -26.75 5.94 -1.86
N ARG A 46 -27.30 5.81 -0.64
CA ARG A 46 -27.03 4.66 0.25
C ARG A 46 -27.75 3.38 -0.20
N ASP A 47 -28.88 3.50 -0.88
CA ASP A 47 -29.66 2.36 -1.37
C ASP A 47 -30.16 2.60 -2.82
N ALA A 48 -29.20 2.85 -3.70
CA ALA A 48 -29.48 3.20 -5.10
C ALA A 48 -30.22 2.08 -5.86
N GLU A 49 -29.97 0.81 -5.53
CA GLU A 49 -30.61 -0.34 -6.20
C GLU A 49 -32.11 -0.43 -5.90
N ASN A 50 -32.53 -0.09 -4.68
CA ASN A 50 -33.94 -0.15 -4.29
C ASN A 50 -34.67 1.19 -4.45
N TYR A 51 -33.94 2.28 -4.65
CA TYR A 51 -34.54 3.60 -4.86
C TYR A 51 -35.32 3.68 -6.18
N LYS A 52 -36.63 3.92 -6.09
CA LYS A 52 -37.51 4.14 -7.25
C LYS A 52 -38.16 5.51 -7.17
N HIS A 53 -37.79 6.39 -8.08
CA HIS A 53 -38.41 7.70 -8.21
C HIS A 53 -39.91 7.56 -8.50
N LYS A 54 -40.76 8.22 -7.70
CA LYS A 54 -42.22 8.24 -7.89
C LYS A 54 -42.69 9.66 -8.18
N ARG A 55 -43.53 9.83 -9.20
CA ARG A 55 -44.12 11.15 -9.52
C ARG A 55 -45.07 11.68 -8.44
N SER A 56 -45.52 10.82 -7.52
CA SER A 56 -46.42 11.18 -6.43
C SER A 56 -45.71 11.82 -5.23
N ASN A 57 -44.37 11.85 -5.22
CA ASN A 57 -43.61 12.46 -4.13
C ASN A 57 -42.30 13.08 -4.62
N HIS A 58 -41.78 14.00 -3.80
CA HIS A 58 -40.44 14.54 -3.89
C HIS A 58 -39.58 13.91 -2.82
N HIS A 59 -38.38 13.47 -3.20
CA HIS A 59 -37.42 12.88 -2.29
C HIS A 59 -36.37 13.93 -1.94
N TYR A 60 -36.36 14.35 -0.67
CA TYR A 60 -35.35 15.25 -0.12
C TYR A 60 -34.44 14.45 0.78
N PHE A 61 -33.14 14.70 0.72
CA PHE A 61 -32.15 13.96 1.50
C PHE A 61 -31.16 14.95 2.08
N ILE A 62 -30.55 14.58 3.20
CA ILE A 62 -29.45 15.35 3.77
C ILE A 62 -28.26 15.18 2.81
N THR A 63 -27.72 16.30 2.31
CA THR A 63 -26.63 16.25 1.33
C THR A 63 -25.44 15.53 1.95
N SER A 64 -25.09 14.38 1.37
CA SER A 64 -23.95 13.59 1.81
C SER A 64 -22.67 14.09 1.16
N PRO A 65 -21.55 14.18 1.89
CA PRO A 65 -20.26 14.53 1.30
C PRO A 65 -19.80 13.55 0.21
N CYS A 66 -20.27 12.30 0.26
CA CYS A 66 -19.98 11.28 -0.75
C CYS A 66 -20.61 11.57 -2.13
N THR A 67 -21.56 12.50 -2.23
CA THR A 67 -22.18 12.88 -3.52
C THR A 67 -21.20 13.52 -4.50
N SER A 68 -20.07 14.02 -4.00
CA SER A 68 -18.97 14.56 -4.81
C SER A 68 -18.01 13.49 -5.34
N PHE A 69 -18.24 12.21 -5.04
CA PHE A 69 -17.34 11.09 -5.34
C PHE A 69 -15.89 11.36 -4.90
N PRO A 70 -15.65 11.65 -3.61
CA PRO A 70 -14.34 12.11 -3.16
C PRO A 70 -13.26 11.02 -3.16
N CYS A 71 -13.65 9.74 -3.04
CA CYS A 71 -12.71 8.63 -3.00
C CYS A 71 -12.26 8.22 -4.42
N GLN A 72 -10.96 8.23 -4.66
CA GLN A 72 -10.30 7.87 -5.90
C GLN A 72 -10.04 6.36 -5.97
N ASN A 73 -9.56 5.89 -7.12
CA ASN A 73 -9.09 4.52 -7.35
C ASN A 73 -10.08 3.42 -6.93
N GLY A 74 -11.37 3.71 -7.07
CA GLY A 74 -12.45 2.78 -6.74
C GLY A 74 -12.66 2.55 -5.24
N GLY A 75 -12.16 3.45 -4.40
CA GLY A 75 -12.42 3.45 -2.95
C GLY A 75 -13.90 3.67 -2.63
N THR A 76 -14.35 3.09 -1.51
CA THR A 76 -15.74 3.19 -1.04
C THR A 76 -15.87 4.37 -0.09
N CYS A 77 -16.74 5.33 -0.42
CA CYS A 77 -17.03 6.48 0.46
C CYS A 77 -18.04 6.11 1.53
N ILE A 78 -17.68 6.32 2.79
CA ILE A 78 -18.55 6.14 3.96
C ILE A 78 -18.91 7.53 4.49
N PRO A 79 -20.18 7.96 4.42
CA PRO A 79 -20.57 9.28 4.91
C PRO A 79 -20.81 9.27 6.42
N ASP A 80 -20.25 10.27 7.11
CA ASP A 80 -20.42 10.56 8.54
C ASP A 80 -20.84 12.03 8.76
N TYR A 81 -22.15 12.28 8.87
CA TYR A 81 -22.76 13.62 8.94
C TYR A 81 -22.25 14.58 7.85
N ASN A 82 -21.34 15.49 8.22
CA ASN A 82 -20.72 16.49 7.34
C ASN A 82 -19.33 16.09 6.85
N CYS A 83 -18.83 14.92 7.26
CA CYS A 83 -17.54 14.35 6.91
C CYS A 83 -17.72 13.00 6.18
N TYR A 84 -16.62 12.44 5.70
CA TYR A 84 -16.58 11.12 5.09
C TYR A 84 -15.24 10.46 5.34
N ASP A 85 -15.25 9.13 5.30
CA ASP A 85 -14.05 8.30 5.23
C ASP A 85 -14.02 7.56 3.90
N CYS A 86 -12.81 7.38 3.37
CA CYS A 86 -12.59 6.54 2.19
C CYS A 86 -12.01 5.19 2.62
N LEU A 87 -12.73 4.11 2.33
CA LEU A 87 -12.17 2.76 2.39
C LEU A 87 -11.45 2.47 1.08
N CYS A 88 -10.12 2.44 1.15
CA CYS A 88 -9.29 2.18 -0.01
C CYS A 88 -9.28 0.71 -0.40
N ARG A 89 -9.22 0.45 -1.70
CA ARG A 89 -8.95 -0.89 -2.23
C ARG A 89 -7.52 -1.29 -1.87
N GLU A 90 -7.26 -2.60 -1.96
CA GLU A 90 -5.92 -3.14 -1.78
C GLU A 90 -4.91 -2.38 -2.66
N SER A 91 -3.74 -2.07 -2.09
CA SER A 91 -2.68 -1.26 -2.71
C SER A 91 -2.94 0.25 -2.86
N PHE A 92 -4.03 0.80 -2.32
CA PHE A 92 -4.25 2.25 -2.27
C PHE A 92 -4.28 2.78 -0.83
N ILE A 93 -3.74 3.99 -0.64
CA ILE A 93 -3.65 4.71 0.62
C ILE A 93 -3.92 6.21 0.39
N GLY A 94 -3.96 6.97 1.48
CA GLY A 94 -4.31 8.40 1.46
C GLY A 94 -5.73 8.64 1.94
N THR A 95 -6.07 9.90 2.20
CA THR A 95 -7.40 10.28 2.71
C THR A 95 -8.50 10.06 1.67
N HIS A 96 -8.12 10.05 0.39
CA HIS A 96 -9.01 9.88 -0.74
C HIS A 96 -8.57 8.70 -1.61
N CYS A 97 -7.73 7.79 -1.09
CA CYS A 97 -7.18 6.66 -1.84
C CYS A 97 -6.42 7.08 -3.10
N GLU A 98 -5.87 8.29 -3.10
CA GLU A 98 -5.21 8.94 -4.23
C GLU A 98 -3.78 8.45 -4.43
N ARG A 99 -3.21 7.72 -3.46
CA ARG A 99 -1.84 7.23 -3.46
C ARG A 99 -1.80 5.72 -3.60
N VAL A 100 -0.78 5.20 -4.28
CA VAL A 100 -0.52 3.76 -4.41
C VAL A 100 0.43 3.34 -3.28
N TYR A 101 0.02 2.41 -2.43
CA TYR A 101 0.87 1.83 -1.40
C TYR A 101 1.95 0.97 -2.03
N CYS A 102 3.20 1.19 -1.61
CA CYS A 102 4.32 0.43 -2.13
C CYS A 102 5.04 -0.39 -1.07
N LYS A 103 5.43 -1.59 -1.50
CA LYS A 103 6.31 -2.49 -0.79
C LYS A 103 7.29 -3.07 -1.78
N PHE A 104 8.53 -3.28 -1.34
CA PHE A 104 9.54 -3.98 -2.12
C PHE A 104 9.82 -5.31 -1.41
N ASP A 105 8.97 -6.28 -1.71
CA ASP A 105 9.01 -7.67 -1.23
C ASP A 105 9.32 -8.68 -2.34
N PHE A 106 9.63 -8.21 -3.55
CA PHE A 106 10.11 -9.00 -4.69
C PHE A 106 9.18 -10.10 -5.23
N GLU A 107 7.98 -10.27 -4.65
CA GLU A 107 6.98 -11.25 -5.07
C GLU A 107 6.50 -11.06 -6.51
N ASN A 108 6.62 -9.83 -7.04
CA ASN A 108 6.26 -9.47 -8.41
C ASN A 108 7.50 -9.27 -9.31
N GLY A 109 8.68 -9.69 -8.88
CA GLY A 109 9.93 -9.53 -9.63
C GLY A 109 10.59 -8.16 -9.51
N ILE A 110 11.55 -7.90 -10.39
CA ILE A 110 12.42 -6.70 -10.39
C ILE A 110 12.58 -6.08 -11.78
N ASP A 111 11.58 -6.25 -12.65
CA ASP A 111 11.68 -5.81 -14.06
C ASP A 111 11.84 -4.30 -14.20
N ASP A 112 11.21 -3.52 -13.33
CA ASP A 112 11.29 -2.05 -13.31
C ASP A 112 12.48 -1.51 -12.48
N TRP A 113 13.37 -2.38 -12.01
CA TRP A 113 14.54 -1.98 -11.22
C TRP A 113 15.77 -1.78 -12.10
N GLU A 114 16.54 -0.75 -11.79
CA GLU A 114 17.80 -0.48 -12.48
C GLU A 114 18.91 -1.36 -11.90
N LYS A 115 19.53 -2.16 -12.77
CA LYS A 115 20.62 -3.08 -12.43
C LYS A 115 21.94 -2.58 -12.99
N THR A 116 23.00 -2.71 -12.21
CA THR A 116 24.39 -2.58 -12.68
C THR A 116 25.17 -3.82 -12.33
N GLY A 117 26.14 -4.20 -13.15
CA GLY A 117 26.91 -5.43 -12.93
C GLY A 117 26.06 -6.68 -13.15
N THR A 118 26.40 -7.80 -12.52
CA THR A 118 25.81 -9.12 -12.81
C THR A 118 25.25 -9.86 -11.59
N VAL A 119 25.45 -9.34 -10.38
CA VAL A 119 25.03 -10.02 -9.13
C VAL A 119 23.51 -10.21 -9.04
N PHE A 120 22.73 -9.34 -9.70
CA PHE A 120 21.28 -9.38 -9.66
C PHE A 120 20.63 -9.97 -10.94
N ASP A 121 21.42 -10.57 -11.84
CA ASP A 121 20.90 -11.09 -13.12
C ASP A 121 19.94 -12.27 -12.96
N ASN A 122 20.15 -13.09 -11.93
CA ASN A 122 19.32 -14.27 -11.62
C ASN A 122 18.44 -14.06 -10.39
N GLN A 123 18.08 -12.82 -10.08
CA GLN A 123 17.28 -12.43 -8.93
C GLN A 123 15.88 -11.94 -9.37
N PRO A 124 14.86 -11.99 -8.50
CA PRO A 124 14.88 -12.53 -7.13
C PRO A 124 15.03 -14.06 -7.10
N THR A 125 15.41 -14.58 -5.94
CA THR A 125 15.60 -16.00 -5.72
C THR A 125 14.42 -16.61 -4.99
N TYR A 126 14.03 -17.83 -5.35
CA TYR A 126 12.87 -18.52 -4.81
C TYR A 126 13.20 -19.39 -3.58
N GLY A 127 12.47 -19.17 -2.49
CA GLY A 127 12.49 -19.99 -1.28
C GLY A 127 13.80 -19.98 -0.49
N ASP A 128 13.85 -20.81 0.57
CA ASP A 128 14.95 -20.80 1.54
C ASP A 128 16.17 -21.63 1.09
N ASN A 129 16.99 -21.03 0.23
CA ASN A 129 18.19 -21.66 -0.30
C ASN A 129 19.29 -21.95 0.75
N PRO A 130 19.56 -21.06 1.73
CA PRO A 130 20.47 -21.37 2.83
C PRO A 130 20.10 -22.66 3.59
N THR A 131 18.81 -22.86 3.87
CA THR A 131 18.31 -24.10 4.50
C THR A 131 18.45 -25.29 3.57
N ALA A 132 18.13 -25.14 2.29
CA ALA A 132 18.26 -26.22 1.30
C ALA A 132 19.70 -26.74 1.18
N ARG A 133 20.70 -25.88 1.36
CA ARG A 133 22.13 -26.28 1.43
C ARG A 133 22.63 -26.65 2.84
N SER A 134 21.73 -26.84 3.80
CA SER A 134 22.05 -27.23 5.19
C SER A 134 23.02 -26.27 5.89
N ARG A 135 22.94 -24.96 5.62
CA ARG A 135 23.86 -23.96 6.19
C ARG A 135 23.67 -23.75 7.70
N GLY A 136 22.49 -24.06 8.22
CA GLY A 136 22.11 -23.79 9.62
C GLY A 136 21.70 -22.33 9.89
N GLN A 137 21.53 -21.53 8.83
CA GLN A 137 21.12 -20.12 8.89
C GLN A 137 19.96 -19.93 7.91
N PRO A 138 18.71 -20.20 8.30
CA PRO A 138 17.56 -20.03 7.40
C PRO A 138 17.45 -18.56 6.98
N SER A 139 17.12 -18.30 5.71
CA SER A 139 17.05 -16.93 5.17
C SER A 139 16.09 -16.02 5.93
N ASN A 140 14.99 -16.56 6.48
CA ASN A 140 13.96 -15.81 7.21
C ASN A 140 13.31 -14.69 6.37
N HIS A 141 13.24 -14.90 5.04
CA HIS A 141 12.47 -14.05 4.12
C HIS A 141 10.97 -14.12 4.43
N GLN A 142 10.22 -13.14 3.94
CA GLN A 142 8.77 -13.17 3.88
C GLN A 142 8.33 -13.54 2.46
N GLY A 143 7.18 -14.20 2.35
CA GLY A 143 6.71 -14.65 1.05
C GLY A 143 7.55 -15.79 0.47
N ASP A 144 7.68 -15.80 -0.84
CA ASP A 144 8.31 -16.84 -1.65
C ASP A 144 9.63 -16.35 -2.28
N TRP A 145 9.81 -15.03 -2.44
CA TRP A 145 10.86 -14.41 -3.24
C TRP A 145 11.60 -13.33 -2.48
N TRP A 146 12.92 -13.27 -2.66
CA TRP A 146 13.78 -12.31 -1.99
C TRP A 146 15.06 -12.07 -2.79
N ILE A 147 15.86 -11.07 -2.41
CA ILE A 147 17.18 -10.84 -3.02
C ILE A 147 18.25 -11.55 -2.22
N GLY A 148 18.95 -12.50 -2.84
CA GLY A 148 20.12 -13.14 -2.26
C GLY A 148 21.28 -13.11 -3.24
N GLY A 149 22.23 -12.21 -3.05
CA GLY A 149 23.34 -11.98 -4.00
C GLY A 149 24.22 -13.19 -4.27
N ALA A 150 24.23 -14.19 -3.39
CA ALA A 150 24.91 -15.47 -3.63
C ALA A 150 24.02 -16.56 -4.24
N GLU A 151 22.70 -16.40 -4.22
CA GLU A 151 21.73 -17.45 -4.54
C GLU A 151 21.49 -17.58 -6.04
N HIS A 152 21.22 -18.81 -6.50
CA HIS A 152 20.98 -19.10 -7.91
C HIS A 152 19.74 -19.97 -8.10
N ARG A 153 18.59 -19.44 -7.68
CA ARG A 153 17.28 -20.08 -7.87
C ARG A 153 16.25 -19.12 -8.46
N PRO A 154 16.41 -18.70 -9.73
CA PRO A 154 15.55 -17.70 -10.37
C PRO A 154 14.12 -18.19 -10.67
N ASN A 155 13.81 -19.47 -10.45
CA ASN A 155 12.48 -20.03 -10.63
C ASN A 155 12.23 -21.25 -9.73
N LYS A 156 10.96 -21.62 -9.56
CA LYS A 156 10.54 -22.71 -8.67
C LYS A 156 11.11 -24.08 -9.07
N SER A 157 11.42 -24.27 -10.35
CA SER A 157 11.96 -25.52 -10.91
C SER A 157 13.49 -25.63 -10.80
N SER A 158 14.20 -24.52 -10.58
CA SER A 158 15.63 -24.52 -10.31
C SER A 158 15.96 -25.28 -9.02
N VAL A 159 17.09 -25.97 -9.02
CA VAL A 159 17.53 -26.81 -7.89
C VAL A 159 17.72 -25.94 -6.64
N PRO A 160 17.08 -26.30 -5.51
CA PRO A 160 17.26 -25.61 -4.23
C PRO A 160 18.72 -25.53 -3.77
N GLY A 161 19.13 -24.38 -3.23
CA GLY A 161 20.44 -24.21 -2.58
C GLY A 161 21.62 -23.98 -3.53
N LEU A 162 21.39 -23.85 -4.84
CA LEU A 162 22.44 -23.46 -5.79
C LEU A 162 22.93 -22.04 -5.51
N THR A 163 24.23 -21.83 -5.72
CA THR A 163 24.88 -20.52 -5.61
C THR A 163 25.37 -20.05 -6.98
N GLN A 164 25.49 -18.74 -7.15
CA GLN A 164 25.98 -18.15 -8.40
C GLN A 164 27.42 -18.61 -8.69
N PRO A 165 27.77 -18.92 -9.95
CA PRO A 165 29.09 -19.44 -10.29
C PRO A 165 30.18 -18.39 -10.05
N GLY A 166 31.28 -18.79 -9.40
CA GLY A 166 32.45 -17.94 -9.18
C GLY A 166 33.57 -18.27 -10.16
N ASN A 167 33.53 -17.69 -11.36
CA ASN A 167 34.55 -17.90 -12.41
C ASN A 167 35.80 -17.01 -12.21
N GLY A 168 36.25 -16.80 -10.97
CA GLY A 168 37.41 -15.96 -10.63
C GLY A 168 37.07 -14.51 -10.26
N ASP A 169 36.07 -13.90 -10.89
CA ASP A 169 35.44 -12.64 -10.47
C ASP A 169 34.02 -12.94 -9.98
N ARG A 170 33.74 -12.73 -8.70
CA ARG A 170 32.38 -12.93 -8.19
C ARG A 170 31.46 -11.82 -8.74
N PRO A 171 30.17 -12.12 -8.99
CA PRO A 171 29.23 -11.11 -9.45
C PRO A 171 29.16 -9.95 -8.46
N GLN A 172 29.26 -8.73 -8.97
CA GLN A 172 29.09 -7.49 -8.21
C GLN A 172 28.08 -6.60 -8.92
N GLY A 173 27.55 -5.61 -8.22
CA GLY A 173 26.56 -4.72 -8.80
C GLY A 173 25.75 -3.91 -7.81
N THR A 174 24.76 -3.22 -8.37
CA THR A 174 23.73 -2.51 -7.62
C THR A 174 22.36 -2.83 -8.21
N LEU A 175 21.34 -2.79 -7.36
CA LEU A 175 19.94 -2.94 -7.73
C LEU A 175 19.17 -1.77 -7.12
N THR A 176 18.66 -0.88 -7.97
CA THR A 176 18.01 0.37 -7.54
C THR A 176 16.52 0.33 -7.89
N SER A 177 15.67 0.60 -6.91
CA SER A 177 14.22 0.57 -7.07
C SER A 177 13.71 1.73 -7.93
N PRO A 178 12.49 1.62 -8.47
CA PRO A 178 11.71 2.80 -8.84
C PRO A 178 11.63 3.82 -7.71
N ALA A 179 11.38 5.08 -8.07
CA ALA A 179 11.19 6.14 -7.09
C ALA A 179 9.89 5.97 -6.29
N PHE A 180 9.92 6.36 -5.03
CA PHE A 180 8.76 6.39 -4.14
C PHE A 180 8.79 7.61 -3.23
N GLU A 181 7.62 8.11 -2.85
CA GLU A 181 7.46 9.19 -1.86
C GLU A 181 7.47 8.61 -0.43
N ILE A 182 8.19 9.25 0.47
CA ILE A 182 8.17 8.93 1.90
C ILE A 182 6.99 9.67 2.56
N ILE A 183 6.05 8.95 3.15
CA ILE A 183 4.84 9.54 3.77
C ILE A 183 4.89 9.44 5.30
N GLY A 184 5.49 8.38 5.83
CA GLY A 184 5.61 8.16 7.26
C GLY A 184 7.03 8.26 7.79
N PRO A 185 7.16 8.22 9.12
CA PRO A 185 8.43 8.43 9.80
C PRO A 185 9.34 7.20 9.82
N ILE A 186 8.83 6.01 9.49
CA ILE A 186 9.56 4.74 9.62
C ILE A 186 9.47 3.95 8.32
N ILE A 187 10.63 3.46 7.88
CA ILE A 187 10.77 2.42 6.87
C ILE A 187 11.46 1.23 7.55
N SER A 188 10.97 0.03 7.33
CA SER A 188 11.53 -1.21 7.88
C SER A 188 11.75 -2.22 6.77
N PHE A 189 12.75 -3.08 6.91
CA PHE A 189 13.11 -4.10 5.93
C PHE A 189 13.83 -5.25 6.62
N LEU A 190 13.92 -6.39 5.95
CA LEU A 190 14.77 -7.50 6.31
C LEU A 190 16.11 -7.37 5.59
N ILE A 191 17.20 -7.54 6.32
CA ILE A 191 18.55 -7.57 5.75
C ILE A 191 19.41 -8.62 6.44
N GLY A 192 20.27 -9.27 5.68
CA GLY A 192 21.23 -10.26 6.12
C GLY A 192 22.42 -10.30 5.17
N GLY A 193 23.15 -11.42 5.17
CA GLY A 193 24.36 -11.60 4.41
C GLY A 193 25.57 -10.94 5.09
N GLY A 194 26.43 -10.29 4.31
CA GLY A 194 27.66 -9.64 4.78
C GLY A 194 27.44 -8.52 5.79
N CYS A 195 28.48 -8.19 6.56
CA CYS A 195 28.43 -7.14 7.60
C CYS A 195 29.44 -5.99 7.39
N ASP A 196 30.07 -5.90 6.22
CA ASP A 196 30.90 -4.75 5.88
C ASP A 196 30.10 -3.77 5.01
N VAL A 197 29.59 -2.72 5.65
CA VAL A 197 28.79 -1.66 5.04
C VAL A 197 29.50 -1.00 3.85
N ASN A 198 30.84 -1.02 3.79
CA ASN A 198 31.57 -0.38 2.69
C ASN A 198 31.45 -1.13 1.36
N VAL A 199 31.18 -2.44 1.41
CA VAL A 199 31.12 -3.31 0.24
C VAL A 199 29.73 -3.91 0.01
N VAL A 200 28.96 -4.17 1.06
CA VAL A 200 27.63 -4.79 1.00
C VAL A 200 26.68 -3.99 1.87
N ARG A 201 25.58 -3.46 1.32
CA ARG A 201 24.61 -2.65 2.08
C ARG A 201 23.33 -2.37 1.31
N ALA A 202 22.28 -2.03 2.05
CA ALA A 202 21.14 -1.28 1.55
C ALA A 202 21.34 0.23 1.80
N GLU A 203 20.89 1.06 0.88
CA GLU A 203 20.96 2.52 0.96
C GLU A 203 19.59 3.15 0.69
N LEU A 204 19.23 4.15 1.50
CA LEU A 204 18.13 5.07 1.17
C LEU A 204 18.71 6.25 0.41
N ILE A 205 18.28 6.43 -0.83
CA ILE A 205 18.73 7.52 -1.69
C ILE A 205 17.68 8.62 -1.69
N VAL A 206 18.04 9.84 -1.31
CA VAL A 206 17.18 11.04 -1.39
C VAL A 206 17.96 12.14 -2.10
N GLY A 207 17.38 12.75 -3.13
CA GLY A 207 18.07 13.78 -3.93
C GLY A 207 19.36 13.27 -4.61
N GLY A 208 19.42 11.98 -4.96
CA GLY A 208 20.59 11.34 -5.56
C GLY A 208 21.73 11.01 -4.58
N GLN A 209 21.55 11.25 -3.28
CA GLN A 209 22.55 10.96 -2.26
C GLN A 209 22.09 9.85 -1.32
N ALA A 210 23.01 8.96 -0.92
CA ALA A 210 22.75 7.98 0.13
C ALA A 210 22.67 8.69 1.50
N VAL A 211 21.46 8.80 2.04
CA VAL A 211 21.19 9.49 3.32
C VAL A 211 21.09 8.54 4.50
N LYS A 212 20.86 7.26 4.25
CA LYS A 212 20.94 6.15 5.23
C LYS A 212 21.63 4.97 4.55
N ASN A 213 22.33 4.16 5.33
CA ASN A 213 22.83 2.86 4.92
C ASN A 213 22.62 1.83 6.04
N GLU A 214 22.56 0.56 5.67
CA GLU A 214 22.50 -0.56 6.61
C GLU A 214 23.09 -1.82 5.96
N THR A 215 23.69 -2.71 6.76
CA THR A 215 24.22 -3.99 6.29
C THR A 215 23.66 -5.14 7.14
N GLY A 216 23.89 -6.38 6.69
CA GLY A 216 23.56 -7.58 7.45
C GLY A 216 24.48 -7.82 8.66
N ASP A 217 24.16 -8.86 9.43
CA ASP A 217 24.87 -9.24 10.65
C ASP A 217 25.88 -10.40 10.42
N CYS A 218 26.46 -10.52 9.21
CA CYS A 218 27.36 -11.62 8.82
C CYS A 218 26.69 -13.00 8.93
N SER A 219 25.42 -13.07 8.53
CA SER A 219 24.54 -14.22 8.67
C SER A 219 23.57 -14.28 7.50
N GLU A 220 23.36 -15.47 6.91
CA GLU A 220 22.34 -15.64 5.86
C GLU A 220 20.93 -15.29 6.36
N THR A 221 20.68 -15.51 7.66
CA THR A 221 19.42 -15.19 8.31
C THR A 221 19.22 -13.70 8.38
N MET A 222 18.20 -13.21 7.69
CA MET A 222 17.84 -11.80 7.70
C MET A 222 17.15 -11.42 9.01
N THR A 223 17.51 -10.24 9.51
CA THR A 223 16.90 -9.60 10.68
C THR A 223 16.21 -8.31 10.26
N ARG A 224 15.14 -7.94 10.98
CA ARG A 224 14.44 -6.68 10.70
C ARG A 224 15.27 -5.51 11.20
N LYS A 225 15.49 -4.54 10.32
CA LYS A 225 16.08 -3.23 10.65
C LYS A 225 15.06 -2.14 10.31
N GLU A 226 15.27 -0.98 10.90
CA GLU A 226 14.40 0.18 10.73
C GLU A 226 15.22 1.45 10.53
N TRP A 227 14.76 2.29 9.61
CA TRP A 227 15.23 3.66 9.46
C TRP A 227 14.17 4.63 9.96
N ASN A 228 14.57 5.53 10.85
CA ASN A 228 13.84 6.77 11.08
C ASN A 228 14.13 7.73 9.92
N VAL A 229 13.07 8.08 9.21
CA VAL A 229 13.06 8.91 8.00
C VAL A 229 12.12 10.11 8.13
N LYS A 230 11.77 10.48 9.37
CA LYS A 230 10.84 11.59 9.65
C LYS A 230 11.27 12.90 8.98
N GLU A 231 12.57 13.16 8.89
CA GLU A 231 13.15 14.32 8.23
C GLU A 231 12.96 14.33 6.70
N PHE A 232 12.62 13.18 6.10
CA PHE A 232 12.46 13.02 4.65
C PHE A 232 11.01 12.89 4.20
N ILE A 233 10.03 13.02 5.09
CA ILE A 233 8.60 12.98 4.72
C ILE A 233 8.30 14.02 3.64
N GLY A 234 7.62 13.59 2.57
CA GLY A 234 7.30 14.37 1.37
C GLY A 234 8.39 14.40 0.30
N ASN A 235 9.56 13.78 0.54
CA ASN A 235 10.60 13.66 -0.48
C ASN A 235 10.45 12.35 -1.26
N ASN A 236 10.86 12.41 -2.53
CA ASN A 236 11.08 11.21 -3.34
C ASN A 236 12.40 10.55 -2.94
N ALA A 237 12.37 9.22 -2.88
CA ALA A 237 13.49 8.38 -2.51
C ALA A 237 13.57 7.14 -3.41
N GLN A 238 14.71 6.46 -3.36
CA GLN A 238 14.92 5.13 -3.95
C GLN A 238 15.63 4.24 -2.93
N LEU A 239 15.37 2.94 -2.99
CA LEU A 239 16.18 1.94 -2.33
C LEU A 239 17.28 1.52 -3.32
N ARG A 240 18.54 1.49 -2.85
CA ARG A 240 19.63 0.86 -3.61
C ARG A 240 20.28 -0.24 -2.78
N LEU A 241 20.28 -1.44 -3.33
CA LEU A 241 21.07 -2.56 -2.81
C LEU A 241 22.43 -2.54 -3.49
N VAL A 242 23.49 -2.67 -2.71
CA VAL A 242 24.88 -2.63 -3.15
C VAL A 242 25.55 -3.92 -2.74
N ASP A 243 26.18 -4.59 -3.70
CA ASP A 243 27.00 -5.77 -3.47
C ASP A 243 28.26 -5.68 -4.34
N LEU A 244 29.34 -5.18 -3.74
CA LEU A 244 30.64 -4.94 -4.39
C LEU A 244 31.71 -5.92 -3.89
N SER A 245 31.31 -6.96 -3.16
CA SER A 245 32.26 -7.91 -2.61
C SER A 245 32.68 -8.95 -3.66
N SER A 246 33.95 -9.31 -3.65
CA SER A 246 34.51 -10.45 -4.39
C SER A 246 34.67 -11.70 -3.51
N ASP A 247 34.26 -11.63 -2.25
CA ASP A 247 34.59 -12.61 -1.23
C ASP A 247 33.53 -13.68 -0.99
N GLY A 248 34.00 -14.79 -0.42
CA GLY A 248 33.26 -15.96 0.10
C GLY A 248 31.87 -15.70 0.65
N TRP A 249 31.84 -14.66 1.49
CA TRP A 249 30.92 -14.51 2.61
C TRP A 249 30.23 -13.15 2.63
N ALA A 250 30.65 -12.24 1.75
CA ALA A 250 30.11 -10.91 1.67
C ALA A 250 29.24 -10.85 0.41
N HIS A 251 27.95 -11.08 0.61
CA HIS A 251 26.88 -10.86 -0.35
C HIS A 251 25.67 -10.29 0.39
N ILE A 252 24.77 -9.59 -0.31
CA ILE A 252 23.56 -9.04 0.32
C ILE A 252 22.42 -10.04 0.34
N ASN A 253 21.72 -10.15 1.48
CA ASN A 253 20.38 -10.73 1.56
C ASN A 253 19.41 -9.60 1.94
N PHE A 254 18.33 -9.42 1.18
CA PHE A 254 17.38 -8.33 1.43
C PHE A 254 15.96 -8.70 1.06
N ASP A 255 14.99 -8.27 1.87
CA ASP A 255 13.58 -8.53 1.66
C ASP A 255 12.64 -7.57 2.43
N ASP A 256 11.34 -7.60 2.08
CA ASP A 256 10.21 -7.01 2.80
C ASP A 256 10.43 -5.55 3.26
N LEU A 257 10.88 -4.69 2.35
CA LEU A 257 10.87 -3.25 2.60
C LEU A 257 9.42 -2.76 2.59
N ARG A 258 9.02 -2.24 3.75
CA ARG A 258 7.69 -1.70 4.01
C ARG A 258 7.75 -0.47 4.89
N GLY A 259 6.77 0.39 4.74
CA GLY A 259 6.60 1.62 5.49
C GLY A 259 5.42 2.38 4.92
N ASN A 260 5.11 3.54 5.49
CA ASN A 260 4.16 4.42 4.83
C ASN A 260 4.91 5.16 3.70
N ILE A 261 4.98 4.50 2.55
CA ILE A 261 5.60 4.97 1.32
C ILE A 261 4.63 4.79 0.16
N SER A 262 4.76 5.60 -0.89
CA SER A 262 3.90 5.51 -2.07
C SER A 262 4.70 5.55 -3.36
N CYS A 263 4.40 4.67 -4.31
CA CYS A 263 5.02 4.76 -5.63
C CYS A 263 4.42 5.90 -6.42
N THR A 264 5.28 6.56 -7.18
CA THR A 264 4.86 7.47 -8.23
C THR A 264 4.30 6.66 -9.40
N VAL A 265 3.07 7.00 -9.81
CA VAL A 265 2.41 6.46 -11.02
C VAL A 265 2.88 7.22 -12.25
#